data_AF-R6E6X7-F1
#
_entry.id   AF-R6E6X7-F1
#
_cell.length_a   1.000
_cell.length_b   1.000
_cell.length_c   1.000
_cell.angle_alpha   90.00
_cell.angle_beta   90.00
_cell.angle_gamma   90.00
#
_symmetry.space_group_name_H-M   'P 1'
#
loop_
_entity.id
_entity.type
_entity.pdbx_description
1 polymer ?
#
loop_
_entity_poly.entity_id
_entity_poly.type
_entity_poly.pdbx_seq_one_letter_code
_entity_poly.pdbx_strand_id
1 'polypeptide(L)'
;MKNHETTMNRVKKILTEHKNAVIMAATIALIVIACSFAVYLRLYTGKELWYEMFAAIIGVIITAIITMMLLVGQTDSDERREKKGKVFEEKLRIYQEYLETLYNVIKAGQNTNDEKLKLAFKTSSVAMHCDPERVEEISKSVERIFKLAINANGNALETLSEAKWKELLKELFNVMDQFKADLYQNINKGTISGWDDTLKHFTAAFCQDSDDKIAPQALAVNTTNNMKVVDSKSITGEWEEKKKQWNVRGWEVEDHLAERNSFTLRLTSSDAGGNRPAYVSVDWDRSGHYNVQASYWRDPNFAKYLKSRFGGRRSYGTWWMLLEKEYYHIPEGGLYSRFAQDEKFSEYIYEWVDRLVYVVEQEHFIIQWLDAVGLRKDWTINTWECRQLVCDYDNEKYGMPYFDVTREGGQAVIRLTNRKEDKDLADELAKKMRVGLKVCGDGIYELETLDENSNDIPQRVREWMERIERATR
;
A
#
# COMPACT_ATOMS: atom_id res chain seq x y z
N MET A 1 -4.45 -56.23 -17.71
CA MET A 1 -3.98 -54.84 -17.49
C MET A 1 -4.97 -53.76 -17.94
N LYS A 2 -5.50 -53.76 -19.18
CA LYS A 2 -6.47 -52.74 -19.66
C LYS A 2 -7.73 -52.51 -18.79
N ASN A 3 -8.32 -53.56 -18.22
CA ASN A 3 -9.48 -53.40 -17.34
C ASN A 3 -9.16 -52.71 -16.01
N HIS A 4 -7.94 -52.87 -15.48
CA HIS A 4 -7.57 -52.32 -14.18
C HIS A 4 -7.32 -50.80 -14.25
N GLU A 5 -6.79 -50.34 -15.37
CA GLU A 5 -6.53 -48.93 -15.67
C GLU A 5 -7.84 -48.15 -15.91
N THR A 6 -8.82 -48.80 -16.54
CA THR A 6 -10.14 -48.20 -16.81
C THR A 6 -10.94 -47.97 -15.53
N THR A 7 -10.88 -48.91 -14.58
CA THR A 7 -11.52 -48.78 -13.26
C THR A 7 -10.86 -47.70 -12.42
N MET A 8 -9.52 -47.61 -12.43
CA MET A 8 -8.78 -46.62 -11.67
C MET A 8 -9.03 -45.18 -12.16
N ASN A 9 -9.20 -45.00 -13.48
CA ASN A 9 -9.55 -43.69 -14.06
C ASN A 9 -10.99 -43.26 -13.74
N ARG A 10 -11.93 -44.21 -13.66
CA ARG A 10 -13.30 -43.91 -13.21
C ARG A 10 -13.34 -43.49 -11.74
N VAL A 11 -12.60 -44.17 -10.87
CA VAL A 11 -12.52 -43.82 -9.44
C VAL A 11 -11.89 -42.43 -9.23
N LYS A 12 -10.81 -42.11 -9.95
CA LYS A 12 -10.21 -40.76 -9.89
C LYS A 12 -11.19 -39.67 -10.34
N LYS A 13 -11.96 -39.92 -11.41
CA LYS A 13 -12.95 -38.96 -11.92
C LYS A 13 -14.06 -38.69 -10.90
N ILE A 14 -14.61 -39.73 -10.28
CA ILE A 14 -15.65 -39.62 -9.24
C ILE A 14 -15.11 -38.86 -8.02
N LEU A 15 -13.88 -39.14 -7.59
CA LEU A 15 -13.27 -38.41 -6.45
C LEU A 15 -13.08 -36.91 -6.73
N THR A 16 -12.72 -36.54 -7.96
CA THR A 16 -12.55 -35.14 -8.36
C THR A 16 -13.88 -34.40 -8.45
N GLU A 17 -14.92 -35.06 -8.98
CA GLU A 17 -16.29 -34.50 -9.02
C GLU A 17 -16.85 -34.29 -7.61
N HIS A 18 -16.64 -35.24 -6.70
CA HIS A 18 -17.07 -35.12 -5.31
C HIS A 18 -16.32 -34.02 -4.54
N LYS A 19 -15.00 -33.86 -4.77
CA LYS A 19 -14.21 -32.75 -4.22
C LYS A 19 -14.72 -31.40 -4.69
N ASN A 20 -15.01 -31.26 -5.99
CA ASN A 20 -15.51 -30.02 -6.56
C ASN A 20 -16.92 -29.67 -6.04
N ALA A 21 -17.78 -30.66 -5.85
CA ALA A 21 -19.10 -30.47 -5.25
C ALA A 21 -19.02 -30.00 -3.79
N VAL A 22 -18.09 -30.58 -3.00
CA VAL A 22 -17.86 -30.18 -1.60
C VAL A 22 -17.30 -28.76 -1.52
N ILE A 23 -16.36 -28.40 -2.39
CA ILE A 23 -15.81 -27.04 -2.47
C ILE A 23 -16.91 -26.04 -2.82
N MET A 24 -17.73 -26.34 -3.82
CA MET A 24 -18.83 -25.47 -4.25
C MET A 24 -19.87 -25.28 -3.14
N ALA A 25 -20.24 -26.35 -2.44
CA ALA A 25 -21.16 -26.28 -1.30
C ALA A 25 -20.59 -25.46 -0.13
N ALA A 26 -19.29 -25.61 0.17
CA ALA A 26 -18.61 -24.84 1.22
C ALA A 26 -18.54 -23.34 0.87
N THR A 27 -18.31 -22.99 -0.39
CA THR A 27 -18.32 -21.60 -0.87
C THR A 27 -19.72 -20.98 -0.74
N ILE A 28 -20.77 -21.70 -1.13
CA ILE A 28 -22.16 -21.21 -1.01
C ILE A 28 -22.52 -21.00 0.47
N ALA A 29 -22.15 -21.93 1.35
CA ALA A 29 -22.39 -21.80 2.79
C ALA A 29 -21.68 -20.58 3.40
N LEU A 30 -20.43 -20.32 3.01
CA LEU A 30 -19.67 -19.14 3.46
C LEU A 30 -20.31 -17.83 3.00
N ILE A 31 -20.83 -17.78 1.77
CA ILE A 31 -21.55 -16.60 1.25
C ILE A 31 -22.83 -16.35 2.04
N VAL A 32 -23.62 -17.40 2.30
CA VAL A 32 -24.86 -17.29 3.09
C VAL A 32 -24.56 -16.82 4.52
N ILE A 33 -23.50 -17.32 5.14
CA ILE A 33 -23.08 -16.89 6.48
C ILE A 33 -22.63 -15.43 6.47
N ALA A 34 -21.87 -15.00 5.47
CA ALA A 34 -21.43 -13.61 5.33
C ALA A 34 -22.62 -12.64 5.13
N CYS A 35 -23.57 -13.00 4.27
CA CYS A 35 -24.80 -12.21 4.06
C CYS A 35 -25.67 -12.15 5.33
N SER A 36 -25.81 -13.27 6.03
CA SER A 36 -26.60 -13.34 7.27
C SER A 36 -25.96 -12.51 8.39
N PHE A 37 -24.62 -12.50 8.46
CA PHE A 37 -23.85 -11.70 9.40
C PHE A 37 -23.96 -10.19 9.12
N ALA A 38 -23.97 -9.81 7.84
CA ALA A 38 -24.15 -8.44 7.39
C ALA A 38 -25.53 -7.87 7.75
N VAL A 39 -26.59 -8.70 7.64
CA VAL A 39 -27.95 -8.34 8.06
C VAL A 39 -28.06 -8.24 9.59
N TYR A 40 -27.45 -9.17 10.33
CA TYR A 40 -27.47 -9.17 11.79
C TYR A 40 -26.83 -7.93 12.42
N LEU A 41 -25.79 -7.37 11.80
CA LEU A 41 -25.07 -6.19 12.29
C LEU A 41 -25.76 -4.84 11.99
N ARG A 42 -26.92 -4.81 11.29
CA ARG A 42 -27.62 -3.57 10.89
C ARG A 42 -26.68 -2.50 10.31
N LEU A 43 -25.75 -2.92 9.45
CA LEU A 43 -24.72 -2.04 8.87
C LEU A 43 -25.23 -1.04 7.83
N TYR A 44 -26.52 -1.04 7.47
CA TYR A 44 -26.97 -0.40 6.23
C TYR A 44 -28.19 0.51 6.39
N THR A 45 -28.04 1.74 5.92
CA THR A 45 -29.12 2.70 5.63
C THR A 45 -29.24 2.85 4.11
N GLY A 46 -30.45 2.70 3.56
CA GLY A 46 -30.74 2.47 2.13
C GLY A 46 -30.37 3.56 1.11
N LYS A 47 -29.54 4.56 1.43
CA LYS A 47 -29.06 5.57 0.47
C LYS A 47 -27.72 5.22 -0.20
N GLU A 48 -26.95 4.28 0.36
CA GLU A 48 -25.57 3.99 -0.08
C GLU A 48 -25.40 2.61 -0.74
N LEU A 49 -26.47 1.81 -0.80
CA LEU A 49 -26.46 0.40 -1.20
C LEU A 49 -25.85 0.15 -2.60
N TRP A 50 -26.07 1.08 -3.54
CA TRP A 50 -25.67 0.91 -4.94
C TRP A 50 -24.17 1.20 -5.19
N TYR A 51 -23.55 2.07 -4.40
CA TYR A 51 -22.11 2.35 -4.49
C TYR A 51 -21.27 1.20 -3.92
N GLU A 52 -21.72 0.64 -2.80
CA GLU A 52 -21.04 -0.47 -2.13
C GLU A 52 -21.11 -1.76 -2.93
N MET A 53 -22.21 -1.99 -3.66
CA MET A 53 -22.35 -3.13 -4.57
C MET A 53 -21.45 -3.02 -5.81
N PHE A 54 -21.20 -1.81 -6.32
CA PHE A 54 -20.24 -1.58 -7.40
C PHE A 54 -18.80 -1.86 -6.95
N ALA A 55 -18.44 -1.43 -5.74
CA ALA A 55 -17.15 -1.75 -5.13
C ALA A 55 -16.98 -3.25 -4.87
N ALA A 56 -18.05 -3.94 -4.45
CA ALA A 56 -18.05 -5.39 -4.28
C ALA A 56 -17.83 -6.15 -5.60
N ILE A 57 -18.45 -5.70 -6.70
CA ILE A 57 -18.24 -6.26 -8.05
C ILE A 57 -16.77 -6.13 -8.46
N ILE A 58 -16.19 -4.94 -8.29
CA ILE A 58 -14.77 -4.69 -8.58
C ILE A 58 -13.89 -5.61 -7.71
N GLY A 59 -14.18 -5.73 -6.41
CA GLY A 59 -13.40 -6.54 -5.47
C GLY A 59 -13.40 -8.04 -5.80
N VAL A 60 -14.56 -8.61 -6.12
CA VAL A 60 -14.68 -10.03 -6.52
C VAL A 60 -13.94 -10.29 -7.83
N ILE A 61 -14.03 -9.36 -8.79
CA ILE A 61 -13.35 -9.49 -10.08
C ILE A 61 -11.83 -9.38 -9.93
N ILE A 62 -11.34 -8.42 -9.14
CA ILE A 62 -9.91 -8.29 -8.83
C ILE A 62 -9.39 -9.56 -8.16
N THR A 63 -10.14 -10.10 -7.20
CA THR A 63 -9.76 -11.33 -6.48
C THR A 63 -9.72 -12.53 -7.42
N ALA A 64 -10.69 -12.66 -8.34
CA ALA A 64 -10.69 -13.70 -9.36
C ALA A 64 -9.50 -13.58 -10.35
N ILE A 65 -9.16 -12.36 -10.76
CA ILE A 65 -8.00 -12.04 -11.62
C ILE A 65 -6.69 -12.45 -10.92
N ILE A 66 -6.50 -12.07 -9.65
CA ILE A 66 -5.29 -12.42 -8.86
C ILE A 66 -5.21 -13.94 -8.66
N THR A 67 -6.34 -14.59 -8.34
CA THR A 67 -6.37 -16.05 -8.13
C THR A 67 -6.07 -16.81 -9.42
N MET A 68 -6.54 -16.32 -10.57
CA MET A 68 -6.22 -16.89 -11.88
C MET A 68 -4.74 -16.66 -12.26
N MET A 69 -4.14 -15.53 -11.86
CA MET A 69 -2.72 -15.23 -12.05
C MET A 69 -1.80 -16.23 -11.32
N LEU A 70 -2.16 -16.62 -10.09
CA LEU A 70 -1.47 -17.69 -9.35
C LEU A 70 -1.53 -19.04 -10.05
N LEU A 71 -2.60 -19.28 -10.83
CA LEU A 71 -2.83 -20.53 -11.55
C LEU A 71 -2.13 -20.57 -12.92
N VAL A 72 -1.94 -19.43 -13.60
CA VAL A 72 -1.35 -19.36 -14.95
C VAL A 72 0.20 -19.31 -14.93
N GLY A 73 0.82 -18.93 -13.81
CA GLY A 73 2.28 -18.67 -13.71
C GLY A 73 3.23 -19.87 -13.68
N GLN A 74 2.81 -21.10 -14.01
CA GLN A 74 3.61 -22.32 -13.76
C GLN A 74 4.55 -22.78 -14.91
N THR A 75 4.67 -22.08 -16.04
CA THR A 75 5.34 -22.67 -17.23
C THR A 75 6.30 -21.79 -18.05
N ASP A 76 6.83 -20.66 -17.57
CA ASP A 76 7.74 -19.80 -18.38
C ASP A 76 9.05 -19.42 -17.64
N SER A 77 10.16 -19.29 -18.38
CA SER A 77 11.53 -19.05 -17.84
C SER A 77 11.68 -17.70 -17.10
N ASP A 78 12.48 -17.66 -16.02
CA ASP A 78 12.49 -16.60 -15.00
C ASP A 78 12.74 -15.16 -15.48
N GLU A 79 13.62 -14.90 -16.46
CA GLU A 79 13.87 -13.53 -16.93
C GLU A 79 12.74 -12.98 -17.84
N ARG A 80 12.16 -13.86 -18.68
CA ARG A 80 10.97 -13.52 -19.47
C ARG A 80 9.74 -13.39 -18.59
N ARG A 81 9.68 -14.14 -17.49
CA ARG A 81 8.66 -14.05 -16.44
C ARG A 81 8.71 -12.70 -15.71
N GLU A 82 9.88 -12.18 -15.37
CA GLU A 82 9.99 -10.88 -14.69
C GLU A 82 9.56 -9.72 -15.60
N LYS A 83 10.00 -9.72 -16.87
CA LYS A 83 9.64 -8.67 -17.84
C LYS A 83 8.14 -8.73 -18.21
N LYS A 84 7.59 -9.92 -18.46
CA LYS A 84 6.14 -10.10 -18.70
C LYS A 84 5.31 -9.77 -17.45
N GLY A 85 5.79 -10.14 -16.26
CA GLY A 85 5.15 -9.82 -14.98
C GLY A 85 5.05 -8.33 -14.75
N LYS A 86 6.15 -7.58 -14.95
CA LYS A 86 6.17 -6.11 -14.81
C LYS A 86 5.22 -5.41 -15.79
N VAL A 87 5.19 -5.85 -17.06
CA VAL A 87 4.25 -5.30 -18.06
C VAL A 87 2.79 -5.63 -17.70
N PHE A 88 2.53 -6.84 -17.20
CA PHE A 88 1.20 -7.25 -16.78
C PHE A 88 0.72 -6.48 -15.54
N GLU A 89 1.56 -6.31 -14.52
CA GLU A 89 1.26 -5.53 -13.31
C GLU A 89 0.95 -4.07 -13.67
N GLU A 90 1.73 -3.49 -14.57
CA GLU A 90 1.52 -2.11 -15.02
C GLU A 90 0.24 -1.96 -15.84
N LYS A 91 -0.06 -2.90 -16.75
CA LYS A 91 -1.36 -2.95 -17.46
C LYS A 91 -2.53 -3.04 -16.48
N LEU A 92 -2.42 -3.93 -15.48
CA LEU A 92 -3.46 -4.11 -14.48
C LEU A 92 -3.68 -2.83 -13.65
N ARG A 93 -2.60 -2.15 -13.24
CA ARG A 93 -2.67 -0.85 -12.55
C ARG A 93 -3.40 0.19 -13.40
N ILE A 94 -3.05 0.29 -14.68
CA ILE A 94 -3.68 1.25 -15.61
C ILE A 94 -5.17 0.96 -15.79
N TYR A 95 -5.56 -0.30 -15.90
CA TYR A 95 -6.98 -0.68 -16.01
C TYR A 95 -7.76 -0.43 -14.73
N GLN A 96 -7.16 -0.67 -13.56
CA GLN A 96 -7.76 -0.34 -12.26
C GLN A 96 -7.99 1.17 -12.12
N GLU A 97 -6.97 1.98 -12.42
CA GLU A 97 -7.10 3.44 -12.37
C GLU A 97 -8.13 3.98 -13.37
N TYR A 98 -8.27 3.33 -14.52
CA TYR A 98 -9.30 3.66 -15.51
C TYR A 98 -10.70 3.42 -14.97
N LEU A 99 -10.97 2.23 -14.42
CA LEU A 99 -12.27 1.86 -13.86
C LEU A 99 -12.65 2.73 -12.66
N GLU A 100 -11.69 3.02 -11.79
CA GLU A 100 -11.88 3.92 -10.65
C GLU A 100 -12.19 5.35 -11.12
N THR A 101 -11.50 5.84 -12.15
CA THR A 101 -11.79 7.15 -12.74
C THR A 101 -13.18 7.17 -13.39
N LEU A 102 -13.53 6.13 -14.15
CA LEU A 102 -14.84 5.99 -14.79
C LEU A 102 -15.95 5.99 -13.73
N TYR A 103 -15.77 5.23 -12.65
CA TYR A 103 -16.68 5.22 -11.50
C TYR A 103 -16.85 6.60 -10.88
N ASN A 104 -15.74 7.29 -10.58
CA ASN A 104 -15.79 8.60 -9.93
C ASN A 104 -16.48 9.66 -10.79
N VAL A 105 -16.27 9.64 -12.11
CA VAL A 105 -16.94 10.56 -13.04
C VAL A 105 -18.43 10.25 -13.15
N ILE A 106 -18.80 8.97 -13.24
CA ILE A 106 -20.21 8.55 -13.24
C ILE A 106 -20.91 8.93 -11.93
N LYS A 107 -20.24 8.74 -10.78
CA LYS A 107 -20.73 9.10 -9.44
C LYS A 107 -20.97 10.61 -9.31
N ALA A 108 -20.03 11.42 -9.78
CA ALA A 108 -20.17 12.87 -9.75
C ALA A 108 -21.40 13.33 -10.55
N GLY A 109 -21.76 12.60 -11.61
CA GLY A 109 -22.95 12.88 -12.44
C GLY A 109 -22.88 14.24 -13.14
N GLN A 110 -21.70 14.84 -13.18
CA GLN A 110 -21.39 16.08 -13.86
C GLN A 110 -20.61 15.76 -15.14
N ASN A 111 -20.78 16.59 -16.16
CA ASN A 111 -20.09 16.45 -17.43
C ASN A 111 -19.14 17.63 -17.65
N THR A 112 -18.33 17.93 -16.63
CA THR A 112 -17.41 19.08 -16.66
C THR A 112 -16.27 18.84 -17.65
N ASN A 113 -15.65 19.92 -18.12
CA ASN A 113 -14.49 19.79 -19.02
C ASN A 113 -13.28 19.14 -18.33
N ASP A 114 -13.15 19.28 -17.00
CA ASP A 114 -12.09 18.66 -16.22
C ASP A 114 -12.26 17.13 -16.16
N GLU A 115 -13.46 16.64 -15.89
CA GLU A 115 -13.76 15.20 -15.87
C GLU A 115 -13.61 14.56 -17.26
N LYS A 116 -14.06 15.27 -18.31
CA LYS A 116 -13.84 14.84 -19.71
C LYS A 116 -12.35 14.73 -20.03
N LEU A 117 -11.56 15.73 -19.63
CA LEU A 117 -10.12 15.75 -19.87
C LEU A 117 -9.43 14.63 -19.08
N LYS A 118 -9.79 14.44 -17.81
CA LYS A 118 -9.28 13.36 -16.96
C LYS A 118 -9.56 11.98 -17.54
N LEU A 119 -10.80 11.74 -17.98
CA LEU A 119 -11.17 10.47 -18.61
C LEU A 119 -10.48 10.29 -19.97
N ALA A 120 -10.33 11.34 -20.77
CA ALA A 120 -9.58 11.29 -22.03
C ALA A 120 -8.11 10.94 -21.80
N PHE A 121 -7.45 11.52 -20.80
CA PHE A 121 -6.08 11.15 -20.42
C PHE A 121 -5.98 9.69 -19.98
N LYS A 122 -6.91 9.20 -19.14
CA LYS A 122 -6.91 7.80 -18.73
C LYS A 122 -7.21 6.84 -19.89
N THR A 123 -8.09 7.21 -20.82
CA THR A 123 -8.32 6.47 -22.07
C THR A 123 -7.05 6.42 -22.92
N SER A 124 -6.29 7.52 -23.00
CA SER A 124 -5.00 7.54 -23.71
C SER A 124 -3.95 6.63 -23.06
N SER A 125 -3.92 6.54 -21.72
CA SER A 125 -3.07 5.60 -20.99
C SER A 125 -3.44 4.14 -21.28
N VAL A 126 -4.74 3.83 -21.39
CA VAL A 126 -5.20 2.50 -21.82
C VAL A 126 -4.77 2.21 -23.27
N ALA A 127 -4.93 3.19 -24.16
CA ALA A 127 -4.58 3.04 -25.59
C ALA A 127 -3.07 2.82 -25.82
N MET A 128 -2.22 3.24 -24.90
CA MET A 128 -0.77 3.00 -24.96
C MET A 128 -0.41 1.52 -24.80
N HIS A 129 -1.30 0.71 -24.22
CA HIS A 129 -1.02 -0.68 -23.84
C HIS A 129 -2.03 -1.69 -24.39
N CYS A 130 -3.09 -1.24 -25.06
CA CYS A 130 -4.21 -2.04 -25.52
C CYS A 130 -4.38 -1.90 -27.04
N ASP A 131 -4.80 -2.95 -27.73
CA ASP A 131 -5.05 -2.91 -29.17
C ASP A 131 -6.11 -1.85 -29.53
N PRO A 132 -5.93 -1.08 -30.63
CA PRO A 132 -6.86 -0.02 -31.02
C PRO A 132 -8.33 -0.48 -31.16
N GLU A 133 -8.57 -1.69 -31.69
CA GLU A 133 -9.92 -2.27 -31.80
C GLU A 133 -10.60 -2.43 -30.43
N ARG A 134 -9.83 -2.77 -29.39
CA ARG A 134 -10.34 -2.92 -28.02
C ARG A 134 -10.63 -1.57 -27.38
N VAL A 135 -9.76 -0.60 -27.61
CA VAL A 135 -9.94 0.79 -27.15
C VAL A 135 -11.22 1.38 -27.74
N GLU A 136 -11.52 1.06 -29.00
CA GLU A 136 -12.78 1.46 -29.65
C GLU A 136 -14.00 0.83 -28.97
N GLU A 137 -13.98 -0.47 -28.68
CA GLU A 137 -15.06 -1.17 -27.98
C GLU A 137 -15.26 -0.67 -26.54
N ILE A 138 -14.17 -0.36 -25.83
CA ILE A 138 -14.21 0.29 -24.52
C ILE A 138 -14.90 1.65 -24.64
N SER A 139 -14.49 2.46 -25.62
CA SER A 139 -15.03 3.81 -25.83
C SER A 139 -16.52 3.78 -26.17
N LYS A 140 -16.99 2.83 -26.99
CA LYS A 140 -18.41 2.61 -27.30
C LYS A 140 -19.21 2.25 -26.05
N SER A 141 -18.67 1.40 -25.19
CA SER A 141 -19.32 0.98 -23.94
C SER A 141 -19.42 2.15 -22.96
N VAL A 142 -18.35 2.95 -22.85
CA VAL A 142 -18.32 4.18 -22.04
C VAL A 142 -19.33 5.21 -22.55
N GLU A 143 -19.44 5.42 -23.86
CA GLU A 143 -20.45 6.33 -24.42
C GLU A 143 -21.87 5.91 -24.01
N ARG A 144 -22.18 4.61 -24.05
CA ARG A 144 -23.48 4.08 -23.62
C ARG A 144 -23.70 4.25 -22.12
N ILE A 145 -22.67 4.01 -21.30
CA ILE A 145 -22.70 4.25 -19.86
C ILE A 145 -23.03 5.71 -19.55
N PHE A 146 -22.38 6.66 -20.22
CA PHE A 146 -22.65 8.09 -20.01
C PHE A 146 -24.07 8.50 -20.42
N LYS A 147 -24.60 7.95 -21.53
CA LYS A 147 -25.99 8.19 -21.96
C LYS A 147 -27.02 7.65 -20.97
N LEU A 148 -26.70 6.58 -20.24
CA LEU A 148 -27.58 6.01 -19.22
C LEU A 148 -27.46 6.74 -17.89
N ALA A 149 -26.23 7.09 -17.49
CA ALA A 149 -25.92 7.64 -16.17
C ALA A 149 -26.10 9.15 -16.05
N ILE A 150 -26.07 9.90 -17.16
CA ILE A 150 -26.15 11.37 -17.15
C ILE A 150 -27.27 11.82 -18.09
N ASN A 151 -28.22 12.59 -17.57
CA ASN A 151 -29.31 13.20 -18.34
C ASN A 151 -29.28 14.74 -18.22
N ALA A 152 -30.25 15.43 -18.84
CA ALA A 152 -30.31 16.90 -18.83
C ALA A 152 -30.38 17.54 -17.43
N ASN A 153 -30.71 16.76 -16.38
CA ASN A 153 -30.83 17.20 -15.00
C ASN A 153 -29.61 16.77 -14.12
N GLY A 154 -28.56 16.19 -14.71
CA GLY A 154 -27.37 15.71 -13.98
C GLY A 154 -27.36 14.19 -13.80
N ASN A 155 -27.07 13.72 -12.58
CA ASN A 155 -26.97 12.30 -12.26
C ASN A 155 -28.32 11.59 -12.44
N ALA A 156 -28.42 10.68 -13.41
CA ALA A 156 -29.63 9.92 -13.72
C ALA A 156 -29.72 8.60 -12.93
N LEU A 157 -28.66 8.21 -12.21
CA LEU A 157 -28.53 6.88 -11.60
C LEU A 157 -29.63 6.57 -10.58
N GLU A 158 -30.07 7.58 -9.82
CA GLU A 158 -31.13 7.43 -8.81
C GLU A 158 -32.54 7.21 -9.40
N THR A 159 -32.70 7.47 -10.71
CA THR A 159 -34.00 7.38 -11.41
C THR A 159 -34.04 6.29 -12.48
N LEU A 160 -32.99 5.45 -12.55
CA LEU A 160 -32.90 4.37 -13.53
C LEU A 160 -33.94 3.29 -13.25
N SER A 161 -34.66 2.87 -14.29
CA SER A 161 -35.48 1.67 -14.22
C SER A 161 -34.61 0.42 -14.14
N GLU A 162 -35.16 -0.67 -13.61
CA GLU A 162 -34.47 -1.98 -13.53
C GLU A 162 -33.88 -2.41 -14.90
N ALA A 163 -34.60 -2.15 -15.99
CA ALA A 163 -34.14 -2.45 -17.34
C ALA A 163 -32.89 -1.63 -17.74
N LYS A 164 -32.86 -0.34 -17.39
CA LYS A 164 -31.70 0.52 -17.67
C LYS A 164 -30.53 0.25 -16.73
N TRP A 165 -30.80 -0.21 -15.51
CA TRP A 165 -29.77 -0.73 -14.60
C TRP A 165 -29.09 -1.97 -15.17
N LYS A 166 -29.87 -2.91 -15.72
CA LYS A 166 -29.32 -4.08 -16.41
C LYS A 166 -28.45 -3.68 -17.60
N GLU A 167 -28.88 -2.68 -18.36
CA GLU A 167 -28.13 -2.13 -19.50
C GLU A 167 -26.81 -1.48 -19.05
N LEU A 168 -26.83 -0.66 -18.00
CA LEU A 168 -25.65 -0.02 -17.44
C LEU A 168 -24.60 -1.06 -16.99
N LEU A 169 -25.05 -2.06 -16.22
CA LEU A 169 -24.18 -3.14 -15.73
C LEU A 169 -23.59 -3.97 -16.87
N LYS A 170 -24.39 -4.25 -17.91
CA LYS A 170 -23.90 -4.94 -19.11
C LYS A 170 -22.76 -4.18 -19.78
N GLU A 171 -22.88 -2.86 -19.92
CA GLU A 171 -21.83 -2.05 -20.54
C GLU A 171 -20.55 -1.97 -19.69
N LEU A 172 -20.68 -1.94 -18.37
CA LEU A 172 -19.53 -2.03 -17.46
C LEU A 172 -18.81 -3.39 -17.61
N PHE A 173 -19.56 -4.48 -17.73
CA PHE A 173 -18.97 -5.80 -18.01
C PHE A 173 -18.32 -5.88 -19.39
N ASN A 174 -18.87 -5.21 -20.41
CA ASN A 174 -18.23 -5.14 -21.72
C ASN A 174 -16.83 -4.49 -21.65
N VAL A 175 -16.68 -3.39 -20.88
CA VAL A 175 -15.37 -2.76 -20.65
C VAL A 175 -14.41 -3.75 -19.97
N MET A 176 -14.88 -4.47 -18.95
CA MET A 176 -14.08 -5.48 -18.25
C MET A 176 -13.65 -6.64 -19.15
N ASP A 177 -14.53 -7.10 -20.03
CA ASP A 177 -14.22 -8.19 -20.96
C ASP A 177 -13.13 -7.78 -21.95
N GLN A 178 -13.08 -6.52 -22.37
CA GLN A 178 -11.98 -6.02 -23.19
C GLN A 178 -10.65 -6.03 -22.44
N PHE A 179 -10.61 -5.58 -21.18
CA PHE A 179 -9.39 -5.64 -20.36
C PHE A 179 -8.95 -7.07 -20.10
N LYS A 180 -9.88 -7.98 -19.80
CA LYS A 180 -9.58 -9.40 -19.61
C LYS A 180 -9.02 -10.03 -20.88
N ALA A 181 -9.63 -9.72 -22.02
CA ALA A 181 -9.18 -10.28 -23.29
C ALA A 181 -7.81 -9.72 -23.72
N ASP A 182 -7.46 -8.47 -23.37
CA ASP A 182 -6.11 -7.92 -23.55
C ASP A 182 -5.07 -8.60 -22.63
N LEU A 183 -5.40 -8.74 -21.34
CA LEU A 183 -4.49 -9.31 -20.34
C LEU A 183 -4.15 -10.79 -20.58
N TYR A 184 -5.10 -11.57 -21.12
CA TYR A 184 -5.00 -13.02 -21.11
C TYR A 184 -4.89 -13.68 -22.49
N GLN A 185 -5.13 -12.94 -23.60
CA GLN A 185 -4.95 -13.30 -25.04
C GLN A 185 -5.51 -14.66 -25.56
N ASN A 186 -5.89 -15.62 -24.70
CA ASN A 186 -6.16 -17.03 -25.03
C ASN A 186 -7.36 -17.63 -24.25
N ILE A 187 -8.23 -16.79 -23.69
CA ILE A 187 -9.53 -17.29 -23.24
C ILE A 187 -10.40 -17.41 -24.49
N ASN A 188 -10.62 -18.64 -24.95
CA ASN A 188 -11.52 -18.94 -26.06
C ASN A 188 -12.80 -18.08 -25.92
N LYS A 189 -13.15 -17.34 -26.97
CA LYS A 189 -14.39 -16.55 -27.09
C LYS A 189 -15.68 -17.35 -26.82
N GLY A 190 -15.57 -18.66 -26.62
CA GLY A 190 -16.66 -19.52 -26.19
C GLY A 190 -16.67 -19.68 -24.67
N THR A 191 -17.71 -19.12 -24.06
CA THR A 191 -18.23 -19.46 -22.72
C THR A 191 -17.69 -18.62 -21.54
N ILE A 192 -18.02 -17.32 -21.53
CA ILE A 192 -18.42 -16.69 -20.26
C ILE A 192 -19.95 -16.71 -20.21
N SER A 193 -20.55 -17.90 -20.23
CA SER A 193 -21.98 -18.08 -20.00
C SER A 193 -22.21 -18.04 -18.49
N GLY A 194 -22.71 -16.92 -18.00
CA GLY A 194 -22.97 -16.70 -16.58
C GLY A 194 -23.15 -15.22 -16.23
N TRP A 195 -22.89 -14.31 -17.17
CA TRP A 195 -23.17 -12.89 -16.97
C TRP A 195 -24.66 -12.61 -16.79
N ASP A 196 -25.55 -13.31 -17.50
CA ASP A 196 -26.99 -13.15 -17.32
C ASP A 196 -27.44 -13.58 -15.92
N ASP A 197 -26.86 -14.66 -15.37
CA ASP A 197 -27.15 -15.12 -14.00
C ASP A 197 -26.54 -14.19 -12.95
N THR A 198 -25.30 -13.72 -13.19
CA THR A 198 -24.64 -12.71 -12.35
C THR A 198 -25.47 -11.43 -12.33
N LEU A 199 -25.87 -10.94 -13.50
CA LEU A 199 -26.69 -9.74 -13.66
C LEU A 199 -28.06 -9.93 -13.01
N LYS A 200 -28.67 -11.11 -13.16
CA LYS A 200 -29.95 -11.46 -12.53
C LYS A 200 -29.83 -11.49 -11.01
N HIS A 201 -28.78 -12.06 -10.44
CA HIS A 201 -28.54 -12.08 -8.99
C HIS A 201 -28.29 -10.67 -8.45
N PHE A 202 -27.49 -9.86 -9.15
CA PHE A 202 -27.29 -8.46 -8.78
C PHE A 202 -28.59 -7.66 -8.87
N THR A 203 -29.34 -7.79 -9.97
CA THR A 203 -30.62 -7.10 -10.13
C THR A 203 -31.62 -7.51 -9.05
N ALA A 204 -31.74 -8.81 -8.75
CA ALA A 204 -32.65 -9.31 -7.74
C ALA A 204 -32.31 -8.81 -6.33
N ALA A 205 -31.03 -8.61 -6.02
CA ALA A 205 -30.60 -8.00 -4.76
C ALA A 205 -31.09 -6.54 -4.60
N PHE A 206 -31.33 -5.82 -5.71
CA PHE A 206 -31.89 -4.46 -5.69
C PHE A 206 -33.43 -4.42 -5.56
N CYS A 207 -34.15 -5.53 -5.76
CA CYS A 207 -35.62 -5.55 -5.75
C CYS A 207 -36.26 -5.86 -4.39
N GLN A 208 -35.48 -6.14 -3.34
CA GLN A 208 -36.03 -6.57 -2.04
C GLN A 208 -36.64 -5.44 -1.18
N ASP A 209 -36.48 -4.17 -1.54
CA ASP A 209 -36.99 -3.01 -0.78
C ASP A 209 -38.36 -2.48 -1.31
N SER A 210 -39.32 -3.35 -1.61
CA SER A 210 -40.68 -2.91 -2.02
C SER A 210 -41.77 -3.04 -0.94
N ASP A 211 -41.47 -3.63 0.22
CA ASP A 211 -42.39 -3.70 1.36
C ASP A 211 -41.71 -3.17 2.62
N ASP A 212 -41.68 -1.84 2.80
CA ASP A 212 -41.52 -1.27 4.14
C ASP A 212 -42.33 0.02 4.30
N LYS A 213 -43.63 -0.18 4.58
CA LYS A 213 -44.43 0.76 5.36
C LYS A 213 -43.91 0.74 6.80
N ILE A 214 -42.78 1.42 7.06
CA ILE A 214 -42.36 2.13 8.29
C ILE A 214 -40.98 2.71 7.96
N ALA A 215 -40.97 3.81 7.20
CA ALA A 215 -39.80 4.68 7.11
C ALA A 215 -39.99 5.80 8.14
N PRO A 216 -39.05 6.04 9.08
CA PRO A 216 -38.95 7.36 9.70
C PRO A 216 -38.68 8.36 8.58
N GLN A 217 -39.65 9.25 8.40
CA GLN A 217 -39.62 10.33 7.43
C GLN A 217 -38.35 11.18 7.58
N ALA A 218 -37.85 11.63 6.43
CA ALA A 218 -36.97 12.77 6.20
C ALA A 218 -36.49 13.53 7.44
N LEU A 219 -35.16 13.57 7.64
CA LEU A 219 -34.57 14.67 8.40
C LEU A 219 -34.85 15.97 7.65
N ALA A 220 -35.68 16.79 8.28
CA ALA A 220 -35.99 18.15 7.88
C ALA A 220 -34.70 18.96 7.67
N VAL A 221 -34.74 19.82 6.66
CA VAL A 221 -33.89 21.01 6.59
C VAL A 221 -34.17 21.84 7.84
N ASN A 222 -33.34 21.69 8.87
CA ASN A 222 -33.31 22.62 9.99
C ASN A 222 -32.41 23.78 9.62
N THR A 223 -33.01 24.75 8.93
CA THR A 223 -32.60 26.15 9.01
C THR A 223 -32.87 26.62 10.44
N THR A 224 -31.97 26.33 11.36
CA THR A 224 -31.84 27.08 12.62
C THR A 224 -30.52 26.72 13.30
N ASN A 225 -29.64 27.71 13.33
CA ASN A 225 -28.50 27.78 14.22
C ASN A 225 -28.90 27.33 15.63
N ASN A 226 -28.25 26.27 16.11
CA ASN A 226 -27.79 26.17 17.49
C ASN A 226 -26.62 25.17 17.52
N MET A 227 -25.50 25.67 17.01
CA MET A 227 -24.16 25.23 17.36
C MET A 227 -24.07 25.23 18.89
N LYS A 228 -24.15 24.05 19.52
CA LYS A 228 -23.48 23.86 20.80
C LYS A 228 -22.00 23.95 20.48
N VAL A 229 -21.45 25.14 20.70
CA VAL A 229 -20.01 25.40 20.73
C VAL A 229 -19.43 24.48 21.79
N VAL A 230 -18.97 23.30 21.34
CA VAL A 230 -17.87 22.62 22.01
C VAL A 230 -16.67 23.51 21.73
N ASP A 231 -16.01 23.93 22.80
CA ASP A 231 -14.94 24.91 22.81
C ASP A 231 -13.86 24.54 21.77
N SER A 232 -13.85 25.26 20.64
CA SER A 232 -12.93 25.05 19.52
C SER A 232 -11.46 25.36 19.87
N LYS A 233 -11.15 25.59 21.15
CA LYS A 233 -9.83 25.93 21.68
C LYS A 233 -8.95 24.74 22.03
N SER A 234 -9.47 23.52 22.20
CA SER A 234 -8.65 22.40 22.69
C SER A 234 -7.77 21.76 21.61
N ILE A 235 -8.31 21.44 20.42
CA ILE A 235 -7.55 20.73 19.37
C ILE A 235 -6.61 21.66 18.62
N THR A 236 -7.04 22.89 18.34
CA THR A 236 -6.20 23.89 17.69
C THR A 236 -4.99 24.23 18.56
N GLY A 237 -5.12 24.29 19.90
CA GLY A 237 -3.99 24.55 20.78
C GLY A 237 -2.93 23.45 20.72
N GLU A 238 -3.32 22.20 20.95
CA GLU A 238 -2.40 21.07 20.99
C GLU A 238 -1.81 20.72 19.62
N TRP A 239 -2.63 20.74 18.57
CA TRP A 239 -2.19 20.51 17.20
C TRP A 239 -1.15 21.55 16.76
N GLU A 240 -1.38 22.83 17.04
CA GLU A 240 -0.41 23.89 16.72
C GLU A 240 0.89 23.73 17.52
N GLU A 241 0.81 23.24 18.77
CA GLU A 241 2.00 22.95 19.56
C GLU A 241 2.80 21.77 18.99
N LYS A 242 2.12 20.68 18.58
CA LYS A 242 2.76 19.56 17.88
C LYS A 242 3.42 19.99 16.58
N LYS A 243 2.75 20.82 15.77
CA LYS A 243 3.34 21.41 14.57
C LYS A 243 4.60 22.21 14.88
N LYS A 244 4.61 23.02 15.95
CA LYS A 244 5.83 23.74 16.37
C LYS A 244 6.95 22.80 16.78
N GLN A 245 6.64 21.75 17.54
CA GLN A 245 7.63 20.75 17.97
C GLN A 245 8.29 20.06 16.76
N TRP A 246 7.51 19.69 15.74
CA TRP A 246 8.05 19.11 14.51
C TRP A 246 8.84 20.12 13.68
N ASN A 247 8.37 21.37 13.56
CA ASN A 247 9.09 22.43 12.85
C ASN A 247 10.49 22.70 13.44
N VAL A 248 10.62 22.73 14.78
CA VAL A 248 11.93 22.89 15.45
C VAL A 248 12.90 21.75 15.11
N ARG A 249 12.37 20.56 14.80
CA ARG A 249 13.14 19.39 14.37
C ARG A 249 13.39 19.34 12.85
N GLY A 250 13.02 20.39 12.11
CA GLY A 250 13.24 20.49 10.67
C GLY A 250 12.12 19.92 9.79
N TRP A 251 10.96 19.61 10.37
CA TRP A 251 9.81 19.09 9.64
C TRP A 251 8.81 20.18 9.28
N GLU A 252 8.58 20.37 7.99
CA GLU A 252 7.50 21.21 7.48
C GLU A 252 6.18 20.42 7.49
N VAL A 253 5.11 21.02 8.01
CA VAL A 253 3.80 20.38 8.10
C VAL A 253 2.87 20.92 7.02
N GLU A 254 2.58 20.08 6.02
CA GLU A 254 1.50 20.27 5.06
C GLU A 254 0.17 19.88 5.73
N ASP A 255 -0.43 20.86 6.39
CA ASP A 255 -1.69 20.70 7.12
C ASP A 255 -2.88 20.83 6.17
N HIS A 256 -3.45 19.69 5.80
CA HIS A 256 -4.69 19.62 5.04
C HIS A 256 -5.81 18.95 5.85
N LEU A 257 -5.69 18.95 7.18
CA LEU A 257 -6.53 18.11 8.01
C LEU A 257 -8.00 18.57 7.90
N ALA A 258 -8.26 19.87 8.04
CA ALA A 258 -9.62 20.43 7.94
C ALA A 258 -10.22 20.38 6.52
N GLU A 259 -9.38 20.41 5.47
CA GLU A 259 -9.84 20.53 4.08
C GLU A 259 -9.93 19.19 3.36
N ARG A 260 -8.97 18.30 3.61
CA ARG A 260 -8.77 17.03 2.89
C ARG A 260 -8.69 15.82 3.80
N ASN A 261 -8.85 16.00 5.11
CA ASN A 261 -8.76 14.91 6.09
C ASN A 261 -7.44 14.14 5.99
N SER A 262 -6.34 14.87 5.79
CA SER A 262 -5.00 14.32 5.80
C SER A 262 -3.96 15.37 6.16
N PHE A 263 -2.76 14.93 6.50
CA PHE A 263 -1.62 15.81 6.69
C PHE A 263 -0.32 15.07 6.39
N THR A 264 0.70 15.82 5.96
CA THR A 264 2.03 15.29 5.66
C THR A 264 3.10 16.13 6.34
N LEU A 265 4.05 15.48 7.00
CA LEU A 265 5.27 16.09 7.52
C LEU A 265 6.39 15.80 6.54
N ARG A 266 7.13 16.81 6.10
CA ARG A 266 8.31 16.69 5.22
C ARG A 266 9.58 17.12 5.94
N LEU A 267 10.61 16.28 5.92
CA LEU A 267 11.91 16.62 6.51
C LEU A 267 12.71 17.50 5.54
N THR A 268 12.76 18.80 5.81
CA THR A 268 13.27 19.83 4.88
C THR A 268 14.75 19.66 4.49
N SER A 269 15.57 19.12 5.40
CA SER A 269 17.00 18.87 5.16
C SER A 269 17.29 17.61 4.34
N SER A 270 16.28 16.79 4.05
CA SER A 270 16.50 15.45 3.51
C SER A 270 16.55 15.42 1.98
N ASP A 271 17.57 14.74 1.45
CA ASP A 271 17.60 14.25 0.08
C ASP A 271 17.25 12.76 0.07
N ALA A 272 15.97 12.49 0.32
CA ALA A 272 15.46 11.13 0.34
C ALA A 272 15.32 10.53 -1.07
N GLY A 273 15.82 11.18 -2.13
CA GLY A 273 15.79 10.68 -3.50
C GLY A 273 14.53 11.06 -4.29
N GLY A 274 14.67 11.09 -5.63
CA GLY A 274 13.56 11.42 -6.54
C GLY A 274 13.10 12.88 -6.48
N ASN A 275 13.99 13.81 -6.08
CA ASN A 275 13.69 15.23 -5.83
C ASN A 275 12.57 15.43 -4.80
N ARG A 276 12.43 14.52 -3.82
CA ARG A 276 11.43 14.62 -2.76
C ARG A 276 12.10 14.43 -1.39
N PRO A 277 11.76 15.23 -0.39
CA PRO A 277 12.18 14.99 0.98
C PRO A 277 11.52 13.73 1.54
N ALA A 278 12.14 13.14 2.56
CA ALA A 278 11.53 12.12 3.39
C ALA A 278 10.25 12.69 4.02
N TYR A 279 9.26 11.83 4.21
CA TYR A 279 7.98 12.27 4.75
C TYR A 279 7.33 11.22 5.65
N VAL A 280 6.45 11.71 6.51
CA VAL A 280 5.48 10.95 7.30
C VAL A 280 4.10 11.51 7.00
N SER A 281 3.10 10.68 6.75
CA SER A 281 1.74 11.17 6.50
C SER A 281 0.67 10.30 7.11
N VAL A 282 -0.51 10.90 7.28
CA VAL A 282 -1.75 10.21 7.63
C VAL A 282 -2.75 10.54 6.55
N ASP A 283 -3.17 9.52 5.80
CA ASP A 283 -4.00 9.67 4.60
C ASP A 283 -5.05 8.56 4.49
N TRP A 284 -6.01 8.75 3.59
CA TRP A 284 -6.98 7.72 3.24
C TRP A 284 -6.37 6.66 2.33
N ASP A 285 -6.40 5.40 2.75
CA ASP A 285 -5.95 4.27 1.93
C ASP A 285 -7.06 3.81 0.98
N ARG A 286 -6.68 3.38 -0.23
CA ARG A 286 -7.61 2.83 -1.23
C ARG A 286 -8.37 1.57 -0.76
N SER A 287 -7.94 0.95 0.33
CA SER A 287 -8.67 -0.15 0.98
C SER A 287 -9.86 0.30 1.83
N GLY A 288 -10.10 1.60 1.98
CA GLY A 288 -11.28 2.15 2.67
C GLY A 288 -11.06 2.48 4.14
N HIS A 289 -9.79 2.63 4.58
CA HIS A 289 -9.45 3.01 5.94
C HIS A 289 -8.29 4.02 5.93
N TYR A 290 -8.19 4.84 6.98
CA TYR A 290 -7.01 5.68 7.16
C TYR A 290 -5.75 4.83 7.39
N ASN A 291 -4.61 5.37 6.99
CA ASN A 291 -3.30 4.76 7.19
C ASN A 291 -2.31 5.78 7.78
N VAL A 292 -1.24 5.26 8.36
CA VAL A 292 0.01 5.99 8.60
C VAL A 292 1.05 5.53 7.60
N GLN A 293 1.85 6.46 7.11
CA GLN A 293 2.84 6.21 6.08
C GLN A 293 4.15 6.92 6.40
N ALA A 294 5.28 6.32 6.00
CA ALA A 294 6.59 6.94 6.06
C ALA A 294 7.42 6.56 4.83
N SER A 295 8.30 7.45 4.40
CA SER A 295 9.11 7.22 3.20
C SER A 295 10.51 7.80 3.28
N TYR A 296 11.47 7.00 2.84
CA TYR A 296 12.83 7.40 2.52
C TYR A 296 13.25 6.72 1.19
N TRP A 297 12.99 7.37 0.06
CA TRP A 297 12.96 6.69 -1.26
C TRP A 297 14.31 6.12 -1.71
N ARG A 298 15.40 6.82 -1.38
CA ARG A 298 16.80 6.47 -1.63
C ARG A 298 17.20 5.15 -1.00
N ASP A 299 16.61 4.80 0.15
CA ASP A 299 16.96 3.60 0.88
C ASP A 299 15.79 2.62 0.99
N PRO A 300 15.79 1.54 0.19
CA PRO A 300 14.82 0.47 0.33
C PRO A 300 14.92 -0.30 1.67
N ASN A 301 16.04 -0.22 2.39
CA ASN A 301 16.18 -0.90 3.68
C ASN A 301 15.31 -0.23 4.76
N PHE A 302 15.13 1.08 4.71
CA PHE A 302 14.18 1.83 5.53
C PHE A 302 12.78 1.19 5.57
N ALA A 303 12.17 0.97 4.40
CA ALA A 303 10.83 0.40 4.33
C ALA A 303 10.80 -1.09 4.69
N LYS A 304 11.91 -1.82 4.49
CA LYS A 304 12.04 -3.22 4.98
C LYS A 304 12.06 -3.25 6.50
N TYR A 305 12.80 -2.36 7.14
CA TYR A 305 12.87 -2.25 8.60
C TYR A 305 11.50 -1.98 9.20
N LEU A 306 10.78 -0.97 8.70
CA LEU A 306 9.43 -0.67 9.18
C LEU A 306 8.47 -1.85 8.99
N LYS A 307 8.55 -2.55 7.85
CA LYS A 307 7.74 -3.76 7.62
C LYS A 307 8.05 -4.88 8.61
N SER A 308 9.33 -5.12 8.89
CA SER A 308 9.75 -6.13 9.87
C SER A 308 9.28 -5.78 11.27
N ARG A 309 9.37 -4.50 11.64
CA ARG A 309 9.09 -4.01 12.99
C ARG A 309 7.61 -3.84 13.32
N PHE A 310 6.82 -3.40 12.34
CA PHE A 310 5.43 -2.97 12.53
C PHE A 310 4.43 -3.70 11.62
N GLY A 311 4.87 -4.53 10.68
CA GLY A 311 3.99 -5.17 9.71
C GLY A 311 3.61 -4.24 8.55
N GLY A 312 2.36 -4.27 8.09
CA GLY A 312 1.89 -3.40 7.01
C GLY A 312 2.44 -3.73 5.62
N ARG A 313 2.43 -2.72 4.75
CA ARG A 313 2.78 -2.82 3.33
C ARG A 313 3.98 -1.92 3.02
N ARG A 314 4.72 -2.26 1.96
CA ARG A 314 5.83 -1.45 1.49
C ARG A 314 5.98 -1.52 -0.01
N SER A 315 6.52 -0.46 -0.60
CA SER A 315 6.94 -0.38 -1.98
C SER A 315 8.17 0.52 -2.06
N TYR A 316 9.26 0.01 -2.65
CA TYR A 316 10.56 0.70 -2.68
C TYR A 316 10.97 1.20 -1.29
N GLY A 317 11.26 2.50 -1.13
CA GLY A 317 11.59 3.15 0.13
C GLY A 317 10.39 3.69 0.91
N THR A 318 9.16 3.31 0.55
CA THR A 318 7.92 3.76 1.22
C THR A 318 7.25 2.60 1.94
N TRP A 319 6.79 2.85 3.17
CA TRP A 319 6.05 1.93 4.02
C TRP A 319 4.75 2.56 4.48
N TRP A 320 3.67 1.77 4.58
CA TRP A 320 2.41 2.23 5.14
C TRP A 320 1.66 1.10 5.85
N MET A 321 0.82 1.50 6.81
CA MET A 321 -0.01 0.58 7.59
C MET A 321 -1.35 1.22 7.89
N LEU A 322 -2.43 0.46 7.72
CA LEU A 322 -3.76 0.89 8.13
C LEU A 322 -3.77 1.17 9.63
N LEU A 323 -4.62 2.11 10.07
CA LEU A 323 -4.81 2.35 11.51
C LEU A 323 -5.33 1.07 12.21
N GLU A 324 -5.33 1.07 13.53
CA GLU A 324 -5.88 -0.07 14.26
C GLU A 324 -7.36 -0.30 13.95
N LYS A 325 -7.78 -1.57 14.04
CA LYS A 325 -9.13 -2.01 13.67
C LYS A 325 -10.23 -1.26 14.41
N GLU A 326 -9.95 -0.80 15.63
CA GLU A 326 -10.89 0.02 16.40
C GLU A 326 -11.24 1.34 15.71
N TYR A 327 -10.40 1.84 14.80
CA TYR A 327 -10.61 3.07 14.02
C TYR A 327 -11.13 2.84 12.59
N TYR A 328 -11.43 1.60 12.20
CA TYR A 328 -11.96 1.28 10.85
C TYR A 328 -13.36 1.84 10.59
N HIS A 329 -14.07 2.20 11.66
CA HIS A 329 -15.39 2.82 11.58
C HIS A 329 -15.35 4.29 11.16
N ILE A 330 -14.16 4.92 11.08
CA ILE A 330 -14.02 6.31 10.65
C ILE A 330 -14.15 6.35 9.12
N PRO A 331 -15.18 7.02 8.57
CA PRO A 331 -15.41 7.08 7.13
C PRO A 331 -14.44 8.04 6.43
N GLU A 332 -14.36 7.96 5.11
CA GLU A 332 -13.62 8.93 4.28
C GLU A 332 -14.14 10.35 4.57
N GLY A 333 -13.22 11.28 4.82
CA GLY A 333 -13.57 12.64 5.23
C GLY A 333 -13.89 12.80 6.72
N GLY A 334 -13.79 11.72 7.51
CA GLY A 334 -14.07 11.71 8.94
C GLY A 334 -12.87 12.01 9.85
N LEU A 335 -11.63 11.97 9.33
CA LEU A 335 -10.41 12.08 10.13
C LEU A 335 -10.39 13.32 11.02
N TYR A 336 -10.61 14.51 10.46
CA TYR A 336 -10.56 15.77 11.20
C TYR A 336 -11.58 15.80 12.33
N SER A 337 -12.82 15.40 12.03
CA SER A 337 -13.88 15.38 13.02
C SER A 337 -13.58 14.43 14.17
N ARG A 338 -12.99 13.27 13.88
CA ARG A 338 -12.63 12.29 14.91
C ARG A 338 -11.42 12.72 15.70
N PHE A 339 -10.38 13.20 15.02
CA PHE A 339 -9.19 13.78 15.61
C PHE A 339 -9.52 14.95 16.53
N ALA A 340 -10.56 15.71 16.18
CA ALA A 340 -11.08 16.79 17.01
C ALA A 340 -11.79 16.29 18.28
N GLN A 341 -12.60 15.25 18.17
CA GLN A 341 -13.57 14.91 19.22
C GLN A 341 -13.13 13.77 20.14
N ASP A 342 -12.12 13.00 19.74
CA ASP A 342 -11.66 11.82 20.45
C ASP A 342 -10.18 11.96 20.82
N GLU A 343 -9.94 12.32 22.08
CA GLU A 343 -8.61 12.49 22.68
C GLU A 343 -7.73 11.24 22.53
N LYS A 344 -8.32 10.04 22.68
CA LYS A 344 -7.57 8.79 22.52
C LYS A 344 -7.11 8.58 21.09
N PHE A 345 -7.96 8.93 20.13
CA PHE A 345 -7.62 8.83 18.73
C PHE A 345 -6.54 9.85 18.34
N SER A 346 -6.64 11.10 18.82
CA SER A 346 -5.59 12.10 18.57
C SER A 346 -4.26 11.69 19.18
N GLU A 347 -4.24 11.19 20.43
CA GLU A 347 -3.04 10.64 21.08
C GLU A 347 -2.45 9.49 20.26
N TYR A 348 -3.29 8.53 19.83
CA TYR A 348 -2.87 7.42 18.98
C TYR A 348 -2.19 7.90 17.68
N ILE A 349 -2.76 8.91 17.02
CA ILE A 349 -2.15 9.50 15.80
C ILE A 349 -0.82 10.17 16.14
N TYR A 350 -0.76 10.96 17.21
CA TYR A 350 0.48 11.61 17.64
C TYR A 350 1.59 10.60 17.94
N GLU A 351 1.29 9.53 18.68
CA GLU A 351 2.27 8.49 18.98
C GLU A 351 2.83 7.83 17.73
N TRP A 352 1.97 7.55 16.74
CA TRP A 352 2.43 6.99 15.48
C TRP A 352 3.27 7.95 14.66
N VAL A 353 2.84 9.21 14.55
CA VAL A 353 3.59 10.24 13.82
C VAL A 353 4.93 10.49 14.49
N ASP A 354 4.98 10.69 15.81
CA ASP A 354 6.22 10.92 16.56
C ASP A 354 7.19 9.73 16.43
N ARG A 355 6.66 8.50 16.46
CA ARG A 355 7.44 7.28 16.25
C ARG A 355 8.06 7.22 14.86
N LEU A 356 7.28 7.53 13.82
CA LEU A 356 7.76 7.50 12.44
C LEU A 356 8.73 8.65 12.16
N VAL A 357 8.46 9.84 12.68
CA VAL A 357 9.35 11.00 12.64
C VAL A 357 10.71 10.64 13.23
N TYR A 358 10.73 10.02 14.42
CA TYR A 358 11.98 9.56 15.04
C TYR A 358 12.73 8.57 14.15
N VAL A 359 12.06 7.57 13.57
CA VAL A 359 12.72 6.59 12.70
C VAL A 359 13.29 7.23 11.43
N VAL A 360 12.55 8.15 10.81
CA VAL A 360 13.03 8.89 9.62
C VAL A 360 14.24 9.76 9.95
N GLU A 361 14.24 10.44 11.11
CA GLU A 361 15.39 11.21 11.56
C GLU A 361 16.62 10.31 11.74
N GLN A 362 16.47 9.15 12.39
CA GLN A 362 17.58 8.21 12.56
C GLN A 362 18.13 7.74 11.21
N GLU A 363 17.27 7.34 10.28
CA GLU A 363 17.70 6.98 8.92
C GLU A 363 18.43 8.14 8.25
N HIS A 364 17.89 9.36 8.33
CA HIS A 364 18.48 10.54 7.71
C HIS A 364 19.91 10.81 8.23
N PHE A 365 20.13 10.72 9.54
CA PHE A 365 21.45 10.87 10.14
C PHE A 365 22.44 9.82 9.64
N ILE A 366 22.04 8.55 9.57
CA ILE A 366 22.91 7.48 9.07
C ILE A 366 23.21 7.66 7.57
N ILE A 367 22.23 8.09 6.78
CA ILE A 367 22.43 8.40 5.35
C ILE A 367 23.41 9.56 5.16
N GLN A 368 23.39 10.58 6.02
CA GLN A 368 24.38 11.65 5.97
C GLN A 368 25.80 11.12 6.21
N TRP A 369 25.97 10.19 7.15
CA TRP A 369 27.26 9.53 7.34
C TRP A 369 27.65 8.67 6.14
N LEU A 370 26.71 7.89 5.58
CA LEU A 370 26.93 7.06 4.40
C LEU A 370 27.44 7.90 3.22
N ASP A 371 26.73 8.98 2.90
CA ASP A 371 27.07 9.91 1.82
C ASP A 371 28.44 10.56 2.07
N ALA A 372 28.70 10.97 3.31
CA ALA A 372 29.95 11.61 3.68
C ALA A 372 31.14 10.66 3.68
N VAL A 373 30.97 9.38 4.02
CA VAL A 373 32.02 8.33 3.94
C VAL A 373 32.35 8.05 2.49
N GLY A 374 31.33 7.90 1.65
CA GLY A 374 31.44 7.66 0.21
C GLY A 374 31.79 6.23 -0.16
N LEU A 375 31.86 5.96 -1.47
CA LEU A 375 32.20 4.64 -2.00
C LEU A 375 33.69 4.35 -1.82
N ARG A 376 34.01 3.10 -1.47
CA ARG A 376 35.38 2.61 -1.34
C ARG A 376 35.52 1.22 -1.95
N LYS A 377 36.60 1.00 -2.71
CA LYS A 377 36.85 -0.28 -3.35
C LYS A 377 36.97 -1.39 -2.30
N ASP A 378 36.40 -2.57 -2.58
CA ASP A 378 36.41 -3.76 -1.71
C ASP A 378 35.61 -3.60 -0.40
N TRP A 379 34.89 -2.48 -0.23
CA TRP A 379 33.96 -2.25 0.87
C TRP A 379 32.52 -2.16 0.38
N THR A 380 31.62 -2.84 1.08
CA THR A 380 30.17 -2.60 0.97
C THR A 380 29.73 -1.76 2.14
N ILE A 381 29.18 -0.57 1.87
CA ILE A 381 28.73 0.37 2.90
C ILE A 381 27.24 0.62 2.69
N ASN A 382 26.44 0.40 3.72
CA ASN A 382 24.99 0.54 3.65
C ASN A 382 24.38 0.88 5.02
N THR A 383 23.06 1.08 5.05
CA THR A 383 22.29 1.26 6.28
C THR A 383 21.65 -0.06 6.70
N TRP A 384 21.62 -0.29 8.01
CA TRP A 384 20.92 -1.41 8.63
C TRP A 384 20.00 -0.93 9.76
N GLU A 385 18.77 -1.44 9.75
CA GLU A 385 17.72 -1.16 10.75
C GLU A 385 17.52 0.33 11.11
N CYS A 386 17.79 1.22 10.16
CA CYS A 386 17.68 2.67 10.33
C CYS A 386 18.51 3.26 11.46
N ARG A 387 19.52 2.54 11.94
CA ARG A 387 20.28 2.90 13.16
C ARG A 387 21.77 2.62 13.06
N GLN A 388 22.21 1.94 12.02
CA GLN A 388 23.58 1.47 11.88
C GLN A 388 24.11 1.82 10.51
N LEU A 389 25.28 2.44 10.47
CA LEU A 389 26.10 2.48 9.28
C LEU A 389 26.96 1.22 9.28
N VAL A 390 26.72 0.34 8.32
CA VAL A 390 27.41 -0.93 8.19
C VAL A 390 28.53 -0.79 7.17
N CYS A 391 29.74 -1.18 7.55
CA CYS A 391 30.92 -1.18 6.70
C CYS A 391 31.51 -2.60 6.60
N ASP A 392 31.16 -3.31 5.53
CA ASP A 392 31.63 -4.68 5.26
C ASP A 392 32.86 -4.67 4.36
N TYR A 393 33.92 -5.36 4.78
CA TYR A 393 35.14 -5.53 3.98
C TYR A 393 35.15 -6.91 3.30
N ASP A 394 35.28 -6.92 1.98
CA ASP A 394 35.35 -8.14 1.17
C ASP A 394 36.71 -8.83 1.34
N ASN A 395 36.84 -9.57 2.44
CA ASN A 395 38.04 -10.31 2.79
C ASN A 395 37.72 -11.62 3.50
N GLU A 396 37.57 -12.70 2.72
CA GLU A 396 37.22 -14.01 3.25
C GLU A 396 38.25 -14.60 4.24
N LYS A 397 39.52 -14.20 4.12
CA LYS A 397 40.63 -14.69 4.95
C LYS A 397 40.43 -14.33 6.42
N TYR A 398 39.81 -13.19 6.70
CA TYR A 398 39.47 -12.76 8.06
C TYR A 398 37.97 -12.82 8.33
N GLY A 399 37.25 -13.69 7.63
CA GLY A 399 35.85 -13.96 7.88
C GLY A 399 34.88 -12.87 7.41
N MET A 400 35.27 -12.07 6.42
CA MET A 400 34.56 -10.85 6.01
C MET A 400 34.42 -9.89 7.21
N PRO A 401 35.52 -9.25 7.63
CA PRO A 401 35.49 -8.26 8.70
C PRO A 401 34.49 -7.16 8.39
N TYR A 402 33.78 -6.71 9.41
CA TYR A 402 32.92 -5.54 9.29
C TYR A 402 33.00 -4.72 10.55
N PHE A 403 32.74 -3.43 10.41
CA PHE A 403 32.45 -2.62 11.57
C PHE A 403 31.19 -1.80 11.38
N ASP A 404 30.42 -1.70 12.47
CA ASP A 404 29.19 -0.93 12.51
C ASP A 404 29.43 0.35 13.28
N VAL A 405 28.83 1.44 12.80
CA VAL A 405 28.71 2.70 13.55
C VAL A 405 27.28 2.81 14.07
N THR A 406 27.12 2.82 15.38
CA THR A 406 25.82 2.85 16.05
C THR A 406 25.70 4.05 16.99
N ARG A 407 24.51 4.61 17.13
CA ARG A 407 24.22 5.68 18.10
C ARG A 407 23.75 5.12 19.43
N GLU A 408 24.48 5.39 20.50
CA GLU A 408 24.19 4.90 21.85
C GLU A 408 24.44 6.01 22.89
N GLY A 409 23.39 6.41 23.60
CA GLY A 409 23.53 7.36 24.73
C GLY A 409 24.13 8.72 24.35
N GLY A 410 23.90 9.20 23.12
CA GLY A 410 24.50 10.45 22.61
C GLY A 410 25.89 10.26 21.99
N GLN A 411 26.36 9.02 21.85
CA GLN A 411 27.67 8.71 21.28
C GLN A 411 27.54 7.89 20.00
N ALA A 412 28.44 8.13 19.05
CA ALA A 412 28.67 7.24 17.93
C ALA A 412 29.76 6.23 18.31
N VAL A 413 29.38 4.96 18.39
CA VAL A 413 30.26 3.86 18.77
C VAL A 413 30.59 3.04 17.53
N ILE A 414 31.88 2.84 17.26
CA ILE A 414 32.39 2.03 16.15
C ILE A 414 32.82 0.67 16.70
N ARG A 415 32.22 -0.43 16.22
CA ARG A 415 32.54 -1.79 16.66
C ARG A 415 32.92 -2.71 15.53
N LEU A 416 34.04 -3.41 15.67
CA LEU A 416 34.57 -4.41 14.73
C LEU A 416 34.21 -5.82 15.15
N THR A 417 33.82 -6.63 14.17
CA THR A 417 33.73 -8.10 14.25
C THR A 417 33.82 -8.68 12.82
N ASN A 418 33.32 -9.89 12.56
CA ASN A 418 33.28 -10.50 11.24
C ASN A 418 31.96 -11.26 10.99
N ARG A 419 31.56 -11.38 9.71
CA ARG A 419 30.28 -11.99 9.31
C ARG A 419 30.23 -13.50 9.49
N LYS A 420 31.37 -14.18 9.64
CA LYS A 420 31.42 -15.63 9.94
C LYS A 420 31.22 -15.92 11.43
N GLU A 421 31.12 -14.89 12.27
CA GLU A 421 31.06 -15.01 13.73
C GLU A 421 32.25 -15.80 14.30
N ASP A 422 33.40 -15.75 13.60
CA ASP A 422 34.61 -16.49 13.96
C ASP A 422 35.49 -15.62 14.87
N LYS A 423 35.43 -15.88 16.17
CA LYS A 423 36.19 -15.13 17.18
C LYS A 423 37.70 -15.17 16.90
N ASP A 424 38.26 -16.29 16.48
CA ASP A 424 39.70 -16.41 16.31
C ASP A 424 40.21 -15.53 15.16
N LEU A 425 39.41 -15.40 14.08
CA LEU A 425 39.71 -14.48 12.98
C LEU A 425 39.57 -13.01 13.38
N ALA A 426 38.55 -12.66 14.19
CA ALA A 426 38.42 -11.31 14.74
C ALA A 426 39.61 -10.95 15.64
N ASP A 427 40.00 -11.87 16.53
CA ASP A 427 41.14 -11.72 17.43
C ASP A 427 42.46 -11.58 16.66
N GLU A 428 42.67 -12.36 15.59
CA GLU A 428 43.85 -12.26 14.72
C GLU A 428 43.93 -10.86 14.06
N LEU A 429 42.82 -10.39 13.51
CA LEU A 429 42.75 -9.07 12.87
C LEU A 429 43.02 -7.94 13.87
N ALA A 430 42.37 -7.96 15.03
CA ALA A 430 42.55 -6.98 16.09
C ALA A 430 44.04 -6.91 16.55
N LYS A 431 44.70 -8.07 16.70
CA LYS A 431 46.13 -8.14 17.02
C LYS A 431 47.00 -7.52 15.92
N LYS A 432 46.69 -7.78 14.64
CA LYS A 432 47.44 -7.22 13.49
C LYS A 432 47.30 -5.72 13.34
N MET A 433 46.17 -5.15 13.77
CA MET A 433 45.97 -3.70 13.80
C MET A 433 46.89 -2.99 14.80
N ARG A 434 47.51 -3.71 15.76
CA ARG A 434 48.46 -3.21 16.76
C ARG A 434 47.92 -2.03 17.60
N VAL A 435 46.62 -2.02 17.85
CA VAL A 435 45.95 -1.04 18.71
C VAL A 435 45.45 -1.75 19.96
N GLY A 436 45.58 -1.11 21.13
CA GLY A 436 44.94 -1.57 22.36
C GLY A 436 43.42 -1.36 22.28
N LEU A 437 42.73 -2.26 21.59
CA LEU A 437 41.27 -2.22 21.42
C LEU A 437 40.56 -2.74 22.65
N LYS A 438 39.44 -2.09 23.00
CA LYS A 438 38.58 -2.52 24.10
C LYS A 438 37.73 -3.70 23.64
N VAL A 439 37.78 -4.80 24.39
CA VAL A 439 36.96 -5.99 24.14
C VAL A 439 35.57 -5.76 24.74
N CYS A 440 34.54 -5.88 23.91
CA CYS A 440 33.14 -5.68 24.31
C CYS A 440 32.31 -6.96 24.29
N GLY A 441 32.86 -8.06 23.78
CA GLY A 441 32.23 -9.37 23.73
C GLY A 441 33.14 -10.38 23.04
N ASP A 442 32.67 -11.61 22.87
CA ASP A 442 33.41 -12.65 22.15
C ASP A 442 33.57 -12.27 20.67
N GLY A 443 34.81 -11.93 20.27
CA GLY A 443 35.13 -11.49 18.91
C GLY A 443 34.66 -10.07 18.56
N ILE A 444 34.23 -9.27 19.54
CA ILE A 444 33.70 -7.91 19.32
C ILE A 444 34.62 -6.88 19.98
N TYR A 445 35.07 -5.91 19.17
CA TYR A 445 36.01 -4.88 19.59
C TYR A 445 35.45 -3.49 19.37
N GLU A 446 35.49 -2.64 20.39
CA GLU A 446 35.22 -1.20 20.24
C GLU A 446 36.46 -0.51 19.68
N LEU A 447 36.32 0.05 18.48
CA LEU A 447 37.36 0.76 17.78
C LEU A 447 37.50 2.20 18.30
N GLU A 448 36.37 2.90 18.40
CA GLU A 448 36.33 4.30 18.78
C GLU A 448 34.92 4.70 19.24
N THR A 449 34.86 5.68 20.13
CA THR A 449 33.61 6.29 20.61
C THR A 449 33.74 7.79 20.45
N LEU A 450 32.79 8.40 19.74
CA LEU A 450 32.75 9.83 19.42
C LEU A 450 31.43 10.45 19.90
N ASP A 451 31.38 11.78 20.01
CA ASP A 451 30.10 12.49 20.09
C ASP A 451 29.31 12.23 18.80
N GLU A 452 28.03 11.88 18.91
CA GLU A 452 27.21 11.50 17.75
C GLU A 452 26.97 12.64 16.75
N ASN A 453 27.14 13.90 17.18
CA ASN A 453 27.01 15.07 16.31
C ASN A 453 28.37 15.53 15.77
N SER A 454 29.43 14.77 16.01
CA SER A 454 30.77 15.10 15.51
C SER A 454 30.83 14.97 13.99
N ASN A 455 31.27 16.05 13.34
CA ASN A 455 31.55 16.06 11.90
C ASN A 455 32.75 15.15 11.51
N ASP A 456 33.51 14.66 12.50
CA ASP A 456 34.68 13.82 12.26
C ASP A 456 34.31 12.35 12.02
N ILE A 457 33.09 11.92 12.34
CA ILE A 457 32.66 10.51 12.25
C ILE A 457 32.97 9.91 10.87
N PRO A 458 32.61 10.53 9.73
CA PRO A 458 32.91 9.98 8.41
C PRO A 458 34.42 9.86 8.12
N GLN A 459 35.22 10.79 8.64
CA GLN A 459 36.68 10.72 8.54
C GLN A 459 37.23 9.55 9.36
N ARG A 460 36.76 9.36 10.60
CA ARG A 460 37.17 8.25 11.46
C ARG A 460 36.82 6.90 10.87
N VAL A 461 35.63 6.76 10.29
CA VAL A 461 35.22 5.57 9.54
C VAL A 461 36.24 5.24 8.43
N ARG A 462 36.63 6.23 7.62
CA ARG A 462 37.65 6.03 6.57
C ARG A 462 39.02 5.65 7.13
N GLU A 463 39.45 6.26 8.23
CA GLU A 463 40.70 5.94 8.91
C GLU A 463 40.72 4.49 9.41
N TRP A 464 39.59 3.99 9.93
CA TRP A 464 39.45 2.59 10.35
C TRP A 464 39.45 1.63 9.17
N MET A 465 38.77 1.97 8.07
CA MET A 465 38.86 1.18 6.83
C MET A 465 40.32 1.03 6.36
N GLU A 466 41.10 2.12 6.33
CA GLU A 466 42.52 2.07 5.96
C GLU A 466 43.35 1.20 6.90
N ARG A 467 43.07 1.26 8.20
CA ARG A 467 43.78 0.44 9.20
C ARG A 467 43.50 -1.04 8.99
N ILE A 468 42.24 -1.42 8.75
CA ILE A 468 41.84 -2.80 8.48
C ILE A 468 42.48 -3.30 7.18
N GLU A 469 42.46 -2.51 6.11
CA GLU A 469 43.15 -2.85 4.86
C GLU A 469 44.65 -3.05 5.06
N ARG A 470 45.32 -2.19 5.84
CA ARG A 470 46.75 -2.35 6.14
C ARG A 470 47.05 -3.59 6.98
N ALA A 471 46.15 -3.95 7.90
CA ALA A 471 46.32 -5.13 8.77
C ALA A 471 46.05 -6.46 8.04
N THR A 472 45.31 -6.41 6.93
CA THR A 472 44.93 -7.61 6.16
C THR A 472 45.86 -7.93 4.99
N ARG A 473 46.70 -6.97 4.57
CA ARG A 473 47.86 -7.17 3.69
C ARG A 473 48.96 -7.93 4.43
#